data_AF-A0A9R0A8N6-F1
#
_entry.id   AF-A0A9R0A8N6-F1
#
_cell.length_a   1.000
_cell.length_b   1.000
_cell.length_c   1.000
_cell.angle_alpha   90.00
_cell.angle_beta   90.00
_cell.angle_gamma   90.00
#
_symmetry.space_group_name_H-M   'P 1'
#
loop_
_entity.id
_entity.type
_entity.pdbx_description
1 polymer ?
#
loop_
_entity_poly.entity_id
_entity_poly.type
_entity_poly.pdbx_seq_one_letter_code
_entity_poly.pdbx_strand_id
1 'polypeptide(L)'
;MVLIKEYRVVLPCSVEEYQVGQLFSVAEASKNETGGGEGIEVLKNEPYEKEGEKGQYTHKIYHLKSKVPGFVKMIAPEGALVFHEKAWNAYPYCRTIVTNEYMKDDFMIKIETWHKPDTGSLENVHDLDPTTWKTVEVVHIDIADRSQVEPGDYKQEEDPAIFQSEKTGRGPLGPDWKKELLAKPDAPRMCAYKLVTVKFKWWGLQTKIENFIHKQEKRIFTNFHRQLFCWIDSWVELTMEDIRRMEEETQRELEELRKTGLVRGTSAAHEQ
;
A
#
# COMPACT_ATOMS: atom_id res chain seq x y z
N MET A 1 -22.59 3.59 8.46
CA MET A 1 -22.26 2.40 7.67
C MET A 1 -20.83 2.57 7.17
N VAL A 2 -20.07 1.49 7.08
CA VAL A 2 -18.68 1.48 6.55
C VAL A 2 -18.62 0.42 5.46
N LEU A 3 -17.69 0.56 4.50
CA LEU A 3 -17.41 -0.44 3.49
C LEU A 3 -16.11 -1.19 3.85
N ILE A 4 -16.12 -2.51 3.79
CA ILE A 4 -14.98 -3.35 4.17
C ILE A 4 -14.65 -4.32 3.04
N LYS A 5 -13.38 -4.39 2.65
CA LYS A 5 -12.85 -5.38 1.69
C LYS A 5 -11.53 -5.93 2.19
N GLU A 6 -11.27 -7.21 1.94
CA GLU A 6 -9.96 -7.83 2.20
C GLU A 6 -9.23 -8.07 0.88
N TYR A 7 -8.10 -7.40 0.68
CA TYR A 7 -7.24 -7.60 -0.49
C TYR A 7 -6.16 -8.62 -0.17
N ARG A 8 -6.14 -9.73 -0.90
CA ARG A 8 -5.15 -10.79 -0.73
C ARG A 8 -4.11 -10.69 -1.83
N VAL A 9 -2.85 -10.47 -1.44
CA VAL A 9 -1.72 -10.36 -2.36
C VAL A 9 -0.76 -11.50 -2.09
N VAL A 10 -0.74 -12.51 -2.96
CA VAL A 10 0.25 -13.60 -2.91
C VAL A 10 1.54 -13.11 -3.55
N LEU A 11 2.69 -13.44 -2.96
CA LEU A 11 4.00 -12.99 -3.43
C LEU A 11 5.04 -14.13 -3.42
N PRO A 12 5.96 -14.16 -4.40
CA PRO A 12 7.07 -15.12 -4.46
C PRO A 12 8.27 -14.67 -3.61
N CYS A 13 8.01 -14.28 -2.36
CA CYS A 13 9.02 -13.96 -1.35
C CYS A 13 8.56 -14.47 0.02
N SER A 14 9.50 -14.59 0.96
CA SER A 14 9.17 -15.01 2.32
C SER A 14 8.56 -13.85 3.12
N VAL A 15 7.99 -14.16 4.28
CA VAL A 15 7.49 -13.14 5.22
C VAL A 15 8.65 -12.25 5.71
N GLU A 16 9.81 -12.84 5.97
CA GLU A 16 11.02 -12.13 6.41
C GLU A 16 11.56 -11.21 5.32
N GLU A 17 11.64 -11.69 4.07
CA GLU A 17 12.05 -10.89 2.91
C GLU A 17 11.08 -9.72 2.67
N TYR A 18 9.77 -9.97 2.79
CA TYR A 18 8.76 -8.93 2.60
C TYR A 18 8.89 -7.79 3.60
N GLN A 19 9.32 -8.06 4.84
CA GLN A 19 9.54 -7.00 5.83
C GLN A 19 10.52 -5.93 5.32
N VAL A 20 11.64 -6.36 4.74
CA VAL A 20 12.66 -5.48 4.17
C VAL A 20 12.15 -4.84 2.87
N GLY A 21 11.64 -5.68 1.95
CA GLY A 21 11.16 -5.22 0.64
C GLY A 21 10.04 -4.20 0.74
N GLN A 22 9.09 -4.38 1.66
CA GLN A 22 8.01 -3.42 1.88
C GLN A 22 8.55 -2.05 2.30
N LEU A 23 9.48 -2.00 3.25
CA LEU A 23 10.01 -0.73 3.76
C LEU A 23 10.82 0.00 2.69
N PHE A 24 11.66 -0.73 1.94
CA PHE A 24 12.37 -0.19 0.77
C PHE A 24 11.39 0.36 -0.27
N SER A 25 10.41 -0.44 -0.68
CA SER A 25 9.46 -0.03 -1.72
C SER A 25 8.57 1.13 -1.28
N VAL A 26 8.23 1.24 0.01
CA VAL A 26 7.51 2.40 0.54
C VAL A 26 8.36 3.66 0.41
N ALA A 27 9.66 3.60 0.69
CA ALA A 27 10.55 4.74 0.54
C ALA A 27 10.62 5.21 -0.93
N GLU A 28 10.88 4.28 -1.86
CA GLU A 28 10.99 4.59 -3.29
C GLU A 28 9.66 5.05 -3.91
N ALA A 29 8.55 4.38 -3.60
CA ALA A 29 7.23 4.81 -4.03
C ALA A 29 6.88 6.20 -3.48
N SER A 30 7.28 6.52 -2.24
CA SER A 30 7.07 7.85 -1.67
C SER A 30 7.80 8.93 -2.46
N LYS A 31 9.03 8.67 -2.89
CA LYS A 31 9.82 9.60 -3.72
C LYS A 31 9.17 9.80 -5.10
N ASN A 32 8.68 8.72 -5.70
CA ASN A 32 8.00 8.75 -7.00
C ASN A 32 6.68 9.55 -6.95
N GLU A 33 6.05 9.66 -5.78
CA GLU A 33 4.81 10.39 -5.58
C GLU A 33 4.98 11.81 -5.01
N THR A 34 6.20 12.26 -4.74
CA THR A 34 6.45 13.54 -4.05
C THR A 34 7.11 14.57 -4.95
N GLY A 35 6.53 15.78 -4.97
CA GLY A 35 7.01 16.90 -5.79
C GLY A 35 5.99 18.03 -5.94
N GLY A 36 6.45 19.26 -6.16
CA GLY A 36 5.61 20.40 -6.50
C GLY A 36 4.61 20.82 -5.41
N GLY A 37 5.00 20.65 -4.14
CA GLY A 37 4.16 20.90 -2.97
C GLY A 37 3.22 19.76 -2.60
N GLU A 38 3.21 18.67 -3.36
CA GLU A 38 2.34 17.49 -3.17
C GLU A 38 3.15 16.23 -2.85
N GLY A 39 2.45 15.20 -2.34
CA GLY A 39 3.04 13.91 -1.98
C GLY A 39 3.16 13.70 -0.48
N ILE A 40 4.24 13.06 -0.04
CA ILE A 40 4.36 12.49 1.30
C ILE A 40 5.34 13.31 2.14
N GLU A 41 4.90 13.69 3.33
CA GLU A 41 5.72 14.31 4.37
C GLU A 41 5.77 13.37 5.58
N VAL A 42 6.97 13.03 6.06
CA VAL A 42 7.16 12.18 7.24
C VAL A 42 7.40 13.06 8.47
N LEU A 43 6.46 13.04 9.42
CA LEU A 43 6.57 13.80 10.68
C LEU A 43 7.27 13.00 11.77
N LYS A 44 6.97 11.71 11.85
CA LYS A 44 7.53 10.80 12.85
C LYS A 44 7.84 9.46 12.20
N ASN A 45 8.96 8.89 12.61
CA ASN A 45 9.35 7.51 12.37
C ASN A 45 10.17 7.04 13.59
N GLU A 46 9.51 6.41 14.54
CA GLU A 46 10.11 6.06 15.84
C GLU A 46 9.66 4.67 16.32
N PRO A 47 10.52 3.92 17.02
CA PRO A 47 10.08 2.69 17.65
C PRO A 47 9.02 2.98 18.72
N TYR A 48 8.09 2.05 18.93
CA TYR A 48 7.11 2.12 20.02
C TYR A 48 6.99 0.80 20.77
N GLU A 49 6.55 0.90 22.02
CA GLU A 49 6.13 -0.23 22.84
C GLU A 49 4.86 0.16 23.59
N LYS A 50 3.80 -0.64 23.43
CA LYS A 50 2.52 -0.42 24.10
C LYS A 50 1.86 -1.75 24.43
N GLU A 51 1.50 -1.96 25.69
CA GLU A 51 0.73 -3.14 26.12
C GLU A 51 1.37 -4.49 25.70
N GLY A 52 2.70 -4.54 25.61
CA GLY A 52 3.46 -5.73 25.17
C GLY A 52 3.65 -5.86 23.66
N GLU A 53 2.98 -5.04 22.85
CA GLU A 53 3.24 -4.90 21.42
C GLU A 53 4.44 -3.97 21.21
N LYS A 54 5.40 -4.41 20.39
CA LYS A 54 6.58 -3.61 19.98
C LYS A 54 6.60 -3.50 18.47
N GLY A 55 7.01 -2.35 17.97
CA GLY A 55 7.10 -2.14 16.54
C GLY A 55 7.64 -0.76 16.16
N GLN A 56 7.36 -0.35 14.92
CA GLN A 56 7.65 0.98 14.43
C GLN A 56 6.36 1.79 14.29
N TYR A 57 6.37 3.01 14.82
CA TYR A 57 5.30 3.97 14.64
C TYR A 57 5.72 5.00 13.59
N THR A 58 4.84 5.28 12.65
CA THR A 58 5.02 6.38 11.70
C THR A 58 3.82 7.32 11.71
N HIS A 59 4.10 8.61 11.49
CA HIS A 59 3.09 9.62 11.24
C HIS A 59 3.49 10.37 9.98
N LYS A 60 2.67 10.27 8.94
CA LYS A 60 2.86 10.92 7.65
C LYS A 60 1.69 11.84 7.32
N ILE A 61 1.97 12.84 6.49
CA ILE A 61 0.96 13.68 5.86
C ILE A 61 0.96 13.41 4.35
N TYR A 62 -0.22 13.19 3.79
CA TYR A 62 -0.46 13.12 2.35
C TYR A 62 -1.07 14.43 1.85
N HIS A 63 -0.30 15.12 1.00
CA HIS A 63 -0.67 16.36 0.34
C HIS A 63 -1.19 16.04 -1.06
N LEU A 64 -2.51 15.93 -1.26
CA LEU A 64 -3.12 15.37 -2.48
C LEU A 64 -3.78 16.42 -3.40
N LYS A 65 -3.36 17.69 -3.31
CA LYS A 65 -4.03 18.85 -3.91
C LYS A 65 -4.51 18.63 -5.35
N SER A 66 -3.61 18.51 -6.32
CA SER A 66 -3.98 18.33 -7.74
C SER A 66 -4.23 16.87 -8.11
N LYS A 67 -3.80 15.91 -7.29
CA LYS A 67 -3.90 14.47 -7.53
C LYS A 67 -5.29 13.85 -7.34
N VAL A 68 -6.20 14.49 -6.62
CA VAL A 68 -7.57 13.99 -6.44
C VAL A 68 -8.50 14.32 -7.63
N PRO A 69 -9.59 13.54 -7.85
CA PRO A 69 -10.57 13.82 -8.90
C PRO A 69 -11.20 15.20 -8.80
N GLY A 70 -11.59 15.78 -9.94
CA GLY A 70 -12.21 17.11 -10.01
C GLY A 70 -13.46 17.25 -9.14
N PHE A 71 -14.29 16.21 -9.04
CA PHE A 71 -15.49 16.25 -8.20
C PHE A 71 -15.19 16.31 -6.70
N VAL A 72 -14.05 15.77 -6.25
CA VAL A 72 -13.57 15.89 -4.85
C VAL A 72 -13.08 17.31 -4.59
N LYS A 73 -12.36 17.92 -5.54
CA LYS A 73 -11.91 19.32 -5.44
C LYS A 73 -13.07 20.32 -5.36
N MET A 74 -14.18 20.06 -6.04
CA MET A 74 -15.35 20.96 -6.03
C MET A 74 -16.06 21.00 -4.68
N ILE A 75 -15.95 19.95 -3.87
CA ILE A 75 -16.67 19.82 -2.58
C ILE A 75 -15.77 19.99 -1.36
N ALA A 76 -14.45 19.86 -1.52
CA ALA A 76 -13.48 19.94 -0.45
C ALA A 76 -12.80 21.33 -0.43
N PRO A 77 -12.81 22.05 0.72
CA PRO A 77 -11.98 23.24 0.90
C PRO A 77 -10.49 22.93 0.63
N GLU A 78 -9.68 23.93 0.28
CA GLU A 78 -8.29 23.73 -0.14
C GLU A 78 -7.42 23.01 0.92
N GLY A 79 -7.71 23.21 2.22
CA GLY A 79 -7.06 22.49 3.33
C GLY A 79 -7.63 21.09 3.63
N ALA A 80 -8.74 20.69 3.02
CA ALA A 80 -9.40 19.41 3.26
C ALA A 80 -8.81 18.25 2.42
N LEU A 81 -7.80 18.51 1.60
CA LEU A 81 -7.08 17.50 0.80
C LEU A 81 -5.75 17.05 1.43
N VAL A 82 -5.61 17.33 2.74
CA VAL A 82 -4.50 16.90 3.57
C VAL A 82 -4.99 15.73 4.43
N PHE A 83 -4.29 14.61 4.35
CA PHE A 83 -4.65 13.40 5.10
C PHE A 83 -3.51 13.01 6.02
N HIS A 84 -3.83 12.66 7.26
CA HIS A 84 -2.84 12.15 8.21
C HIS A 84 -2.90 10.64 8.25
N GLU A 85 -1.80 10.01 7.88
CA GLU A 85 -1.58 8.58 8.09
C GLU A 85 -0.82 8.37 9.40
N LYS A 86 -1.35 7.49 10.24
CA LYS A 86 -0.62 6.95 11.40
C LYS A 86 -0.57 5.43 11.26
N ALA A 87 0.62 4.86 11.34
CA ALA A 87 0.80 3.42 11.24
C ALA A 87 1.56 2.86 12.44
N TRP A 88 1.12 1.69 12.89
CA TRP A 88 1.72 0.87 13.93
C TRP A 88 2.14 -0.46 13.29
N ASN A 89 3.41 -0.56 12.93
CA ASN A 89 3.98 -1.71 12.27
C ASN A 89 4.64 -2.63 13.30
N ALA A 90 3.90 -3.63 13.78
CA ALA A 90 4.37 -4.71 14.65
C ALA A 90 4.50 -6.01 13.83
N TYR A 91 5.32 -5.96 12.78
CA TYR A 91 5.46 -7.03 11.79
C TYR A 91 5.55 -8.41 12.46
N PRO A 92 4.74 -9.41 12.03
CA PRO A 92 4.01 -9.50 10.76
C PRO A 92 2.61 -8.88 10.74
N TYR A 93 2.18 -8.20 11.80
CA TYR A 93 0.94 -7.42 11.81
C TYR A 93 1.22 -5.93 11.61
N CYS A 94 0.38 -5.24 10.85
CA CYS A 94 0.45 -3.80 10.71
C CYS A 94 -0.95 -3.19 10.76
N ARG A 95 -1.10 -2.06 11.45
CA ARG A 95 -2.32 -1.26 11.46
C ARG A 95 -2.00 0.14 11.01
N THR A 96 -2.69 0.60 9.98
CA THR A 96 -2.62 1.97 9.46
C THR A 96 -3.98 2.63 9.56
N ILE A 97 -4.02 3.88 10.01
CA ILE A 97 -5.23 4.70 10.09
C ILE A 97 -4.96 6.03 9.38
N VAL A 98 -5.76 6.31 8.36
CA VAL A 98 -5.77 7.58 7.63
C VAL A 98 -6.99 8.38 8.05
N THR A 99 -6.76 9.64 8.43
CA THR A 99 -7.78 10.58 8.90
C THR A 99 -7.69 11.91 8.16
N ASN A 100 -8.75 12.70 8.25
CA ASN A 100 -8.82 14.03 7.65
C ASN A 100 -9.34 15.02 8.70
N GLU A 101 -8.60 16.10 8.96
CA GLU A 101 -8.95 17.04 10.04
C GLU A 101 -10.29 17.75 9.80
N TYR A 102 -10.62 18.04 8.55
CA TYR A 102 -11.87 18.70 8.18
C TYR A 102 -13.09 17.80 8.43
N MET A 103 -13.02 16.54 8.00
CA MET A 103 -14.11 15.58 8.15
C MET A 103 -14.20 14.96 9.54
N LYS A 104 -13.16 15.06 10.37
CA LYS A 104 -13.11 14.49 11.73
C LYS A 104 -13.54 13.01 11.70
N ASP A 105 -14.51 12.63 12.54
CA ASP A 105 -15.02 11.27 12.65
C ASP A 105 -15.81 10.79 11.42
N ASP A 106 -16.18 11.68 10.50
CA ASP A 106 -16.93 11.31 9.30
C ASP A 106 -16.04 10.74 8.19
N PHE A 107 -14.71 10.75 8.34
CA PHE A 107 -13.75 10.12 7.43
C PHE A 107 -12.77 9.21 8.16
N MET A 108 -12.59 7.99 7.65
CA MET A 108 -11.49 7.11 8.05
C MET A 108 -11.20 6.09 6.96
N ILE A 109 -9.91 5.84 6.71
CA ILE A 109 -9.44 4.63 6.03
C ILE A 109 -8.58 3.88 7.04
N LYS A 110 -8.93 2.63 7.33
CA LYS A 110 -8.14 1.76 8.20
C LYS A 110 -7.69 0.56 7.39
N ILE A 111 -6.39 0.31 7.40
CA ILE A 111 -5.77 -0.84 6.74
C ILE A 111 -5.14 -1.68 7.84
N GLU A 112 -5.69 -2.86 8.07
CA GLU A 112 -5.12 -3.87 8.96
C GLU A 112 -4.53 -4.96 8.07
N THR A 113 -3.30 -5.36 8.34
CA THR A 113 -2.61 -6.33 7.49
C THR A 113 -1.97 -7.42 8.31
N TRP A 114 -2.29 -8.67 7.95
CA TRP A 114 -1.51 -9.83 8.34
C TRP A 114 -0.66 -10.32 7.18
N HIS A 115 0.62 -10.56 7.46
CA HIS A 115 1.55 -11.22 6.54
C HIS A 115 1.71 -12.68 7.01
N LYS A 116 1.31 -13.64 6.18
CA LYS A 116 1.32 -15.07 6.52
C LYS A 116 2.14 -15.88 5.50
N PRO A 117 2.83 -16.95 5.93
CA PRO A 117 3.64 -17.79 5.04
C PRO A 117 2.76 -18.83 4.33
N ASP A 118 1.76 -18.36 3.56
CA ASP A 118 0.81 -19.20 2.82
C ASP A 118 0.55 -18.64 1.42
N THR A 119 -0.52 -19.10 0.77
CA THR A 119 -0.94 -18.65 -0.56
C THR A 119 -2.34 -18.00 -0.57
N GLY A 120 -2.75 -17.34 0.51
CA GLY A 120 -4.00 -16.57 0.51
C GLY A 120 -5.27 -17.39 0.79
N SER A 121 -5.14 -18.61 1.30
CA SER A 121 -6.27 -19.54 1.51
C SER A 121 -6.92 -19.44 2.89
N LEU A 122 -6.35 -18.69 3.83
CA LEU A 122 -6.92 -18.54 5.16
C LEU A 122 -8.12 -17.59 5.13
N GLU A 123 -9.22 -18.03 5.74
CA GLU A 123 -10.43 -17.22 5.88
C GLU A 123 -10.42 -16.47 7.21
N ASN A 124 -10.91 -15.23 7.21
CA ASN A 124 -11.08 -14.39 8.39
C ASN A 124 -9.84 -14.31 9.31
N VAL A 125 -8.64 -14.11 8.74
CA VAL A 125 -7.38 -14.03 9.52
C VAL A 125 -7.33 -12.88 10.53
N HIS A 126 -8.22 -11.91 10.38
CA HIS A 126 -8.40 -10.76 11.26
C HIS A 126 -9.36 -11.02 12.42
N ASP A 127 -9.94 -12.22 12.50
CA ASP A 127 -10.87 -12.65 13.55
C ASP A 127 -12.06 -11.68 13.73
N LEU A 128 -12.64 -11.25 12.61
CA LEU A 128 -13.85 -10.44 12.63
C LEU A 128 -15.04 -11.29 13.09
N ASP A 129 -16.03 -10.65 13.71
CA ASP A 129 -17.25 -11.35 14.09
C ASP A 129 -17.98 -11.91 12.84
N PRO A 130 -18.75 -13.01 12.98
CA PRO A 130 -19.38 -13.65 11.84
C PRO A 130 -20.36 -12.77 11.05
N THR A 131 -20.92 -11.72 11.66
CA THR A 131 -21.85 -10.82 10.98
C THR A 131 -21.10 -9.84 10.11
N THR A 132 -20.02 -9.24 10.62
CA THR A 132 -19.17 -8.36 9.84
C THR A 132 -18.43 -9.12 8.74
N TRP A 133 -17.87 -10.31 9.02
CA TRP A 133 -17.14 -11.09 8.02
C TRP A 133 -17.99 -11.41 6.78
N LYS A 134 -19.29 -11.71 6.96
CA LYS A 134 -20.22 -11.96 5.83
C LYS A 134 -20.39 -10.78 4.87
N THR A 135 -20.06 -9.56 5.31
CA THR A 135 -20.15 -8.35 4.49
C THR A 135 -18.84 -8.02 3.78
N VAL A 136 -17.74 -8.71 4.12
CA VAL A 136 -16.41 -8.46 3.57
C VAL A 136 -16.31 -9.11 2.19
N GLU A 137 -16.02 -8.30 1.18
CA GLU A 137 -15.62 -8.80 -0.13
C GLU A 137 -14.14 -9.16 -0.12
N VAL A 138 -13.80 -10.40 -0.49
CA VAL A 138 -12.40 -10.84 -0.67
C VAL A 138 -11.98 -10.58 -2.11
N VAL A 139 -10.95 -9.74 -2.29
CA VAL A 139 -10.41 -9.35 -3.59
C VAL A 139 -8.99 -9.89 -3.74
N HIS A 140 -8.75 -10.72 -4.76
CA HIS A 140 -7.42 -11.22 -5.05
C HIS A 140 -6.70 -10.26 -5.99
N ILE A 141 -5.47 -9.90 -5.64
CA ILE A 141 -4.56 -9.13 -6.52
C ILE A 141 -3.53 -10.10 -7.08
N ASP A 142 -3.42 -10.12 -8.41
CA ASP A 142 -2.39 -10.88 -9.11
C ASP A 142 -1.38 -9.94 -9.74
N ILE A 143 -0.16 -9.92 -9.18
CA ILE A 143 0.89 -9.00 -9.63
C ILE A 143 1.38 -9.31 -11.05
N ALA A 144 1.13 -10.52 -11.57
CA ALA A 144 1.49 -10.91 -12.94
C ALA A 144 0.39 -10.62 -13.97
N ASP A 145 -0.85 -10.35 -13.52
CA ASP A 145 -2.00 -10.18 -14.40
C ASP A 145 -2.07 -8.75 -14.95
N ARG A 146 -1.65 -8.60 -16.22
CA ARG A 146 -1.68 -7.32 -16.93
C ARG A 146 -3.07 -6.67 -16.97
N SER A 147 -4.15 -7.44 -16.90
CA SER A 147 -5.52 -6.91 -16.95
C SER A 147 -5.92 -6.16 -15.67
N GLN A 148 -5.18 -6.36 -14.57
CA GLN A 148 -5.42 -5.67 -13.30
C GLN A 148 -4.68 -4.32 -13.19
N VAL A 149 -3.91 -3.94 -14.21
CA VAL A 149 -3.11 -2.71 -14.25
C VAL A 149 -3.77 -1.71 -15.19
N GLU A 150 -4.05 -0.52 -14.69
CA GLU A 150 -4.61 0.56 -15.50
C GLU A 150 -3.64 0.93 -16.64
N PRO A 151 -4.13 1.24 -17.86
CA PRO A 151 -3.26 1.54 -18.99
C PRO A 151 -2.24 2.67 -18.72
N GLY A 152 -2.65 3.69 -17.96
CA GLY A 152 -1.78 4.83 -17.61
C GLY A 152 -0.74 4.55 -16.53
N ASP A 153 -0.84 3.43 -15.82
CA ASP A 153 0.12 3.03 -14.78
C ASP A 153 1.16 2.03 -15.30
N TYR A 154 0.90 1.42 -16.45
CA TYR A 154 1.76 0.35 -16.92
C TYR A 154 3.13 0.88 -17.34
N LYS A 155 4.16 0.31 -16.71
CA LYS A 155 5.56 0.46 -17.06
C LYS A 155 6.17 -0.91 -17.28
N GLN A 156 6.95 -1.04 -18.35
CA GLN A 156 7.54 -2.32 -18.74
C GLN A 156 8.56 -2.80 -17.69
N GLU A 157 9.34 -1.88 -17.15
CA GLU A 157 10.33 -2.11 -16.11
C GLU A 157 9.72 -2.50 -14.74
N GLU A 158 8.43 -2.24 -14.54
CA GLU A 158 7.67 -2.61 -13.33
C GLU A 158 6.69 -3.77 -13.63
N ASP A 159 7.01 -4.63 -14.61
CA ASP A 159 6.18 -5.78 -14.98
C ASP A 159 6.76 -7.15 -14.55
N PRO A 160 6.22 -7.76 -13.47
CA PRO A 160 6.63 -9.08 -13.01
C PRO A 160 6.51 -10.19 -14.04
N ALA A 161 5.63 -10.04 -15.04
CA ALA A 161 5.43 -11.04 -16.09
C ALA A 161 6.61 -11.15 -17.07
N ILE A 162 7.52 -10.18 -17.06
CA ILE A 162 8.71 -10.13 -17.92
C ILE A 162 10.01 -9.87 -17.15
N PHE A 163 9.92 -9.44 -15.89
CA PHE A 163 11.07 -9.25 -15.03
C PHE A 163 11.60 -10.58 -14.47
N GLN A 164 12.92 -10.77 -14.52
CA GLN A 164 13.62 -11.84 -13.83
C GLN A 164 14.73 -11.25 -12.97
N SER A 165 14.76 -11.61 -11.70
CA SER A 165 15.79 -11.20 -10.75
C SER A 165 17.14 -11.84 -11.09
N GLU A 166 18.18 -11.02 -11.18
CA GLU A 166 19.55 -11.50 -11.39
C GLU A 166 20.12 -12.13 -10.12
N LYS A 167 19.75 -11.64 -8.94
CA LYS A 167 20.29 -12.12 -7.65
C LYS A 167 19.63 -13.40 -7.17
N THR A 168 18.34 -13.57 -7.44
CA THR A 168 17.54 -14.70 -6.89
C THR A 168 17.08 -15.69 -7.96
N GLY A 169 17.13 -15.31 -9.25
CA GLY A 169 16.59 -16.09 -10.36
C GLY A 169 15.06 -16.16 -10.41
N ARG A 170 14.34 -15.48 -9.52
CA ARG A 170 12.87 -15.46 -9.46
C ARG A 170 12.29 -14.63 -10.61
N GLY A 171 11.13 -15.05 -11.10
CA GLY A 171 10.52 -14.49 -12.29
C GLY A 171 11.11 -15.06 -13.59
N PRO A 172 10.53 -14.74 -14.76
CA PRO A 172 9.28 -14.00 -14.92
C PRO A 172 8.07 -14.77 -14.40
N LEU A 173 7.05 -14.05 -13.95
CA LEU A 173 5.81 -14.62 -13.43
C LEU A 173 4.82 -14.87 -14.58
N GLY A 174 4.80 -16.09 -15.11
CA GLY A 174 3.82 -16.50 -16.12
C GLY A 174 2.39 -16.66 -15.58
N PRO A 175 1.38 -16.91 -16.43
CA PRO A 175 -0.02 -17.02 -16.00
C PRO A 175 -0.31 -18.07 -14.91
N ASP A 176 0.48 -19.14 -14.86
CA ASP A 176 0.35 -20.22 -13.88
C ASP A 176 1.33 -20.11 -12.70
N TRP A 177 2.02 -18.97 -12.53
CA TRP A 177 3.09 -18.80 -11.55
C TRP A 177 2.69 -19.19 -10.12
N LYS A 178 1.44 -18.95 -9.72
CA LYS A 178 0.92 -19.34 -8.39
C LYS A 178 0.86 -20.86 -8.22
N LYS A 179 0.48 -21.61 -9.26
CA LYS A 179 0.46 -23.08 -9.24
C LYS A 179 1.88 -23.63 -9.23
N GLU A 180 2.77 -23.04 -10.01
CA GLU A 180 4.20 -23.39 -10.03
C GLU A 180 4.87 -23.12 -8.69
N LEU A 181 4.54 -22.00 -8.04
CA LEU A 181 5.00 -21.66 -6.70
C LEU A 181 4.48 -22.65 -5.66
N LEU A 182 3.23 -23.08 -5.78
CA LEU A 182 2.66 -24.14 -4.92
C LEU A 182 3.38 -25.47 -5.09
N ALA A 183 3.71 -25.84 -6.33
CA ALA A 183 4.37 -27.10 -6.67
C ALA A 183 5.84 -27.20 -6.22
N LYS A 184 6.48 -26.08 -5.85
CA LYS A 184 7.86 -26.02 -5.33
C LYS A 184 7.84 -25.86 -3.81
N PRO A 185 8.06 -26.93 -3.01
CA PRO A 185 7.94 -26.86 -1.55
C PRO A 185 8.87 -25.83 -0.89
N ASP A 186 10.09 -25.72 -1.40
CA ASP A 186 11.15 -24.85 -0.86
C ASP A 186 11.12 -23.42 -1.40
N ALA A 187 10.21 -23.12 -2.34
CA ALA A 187 10.11 -21.76 -2.88
C ALA A 187 9.48 -20.82 -1.85
N PRO A 188 10.13 -19.67 -1.54
CA PRO A 188 9.60 -18.73 -0.57
C PRO A 188 8.32 -18.11 -1.10
N ARG A 189 7.31 -18.07 -0.23
CA ARG A 189 5.97 -17.58 -0.55
C ARG A 189 5.32 -16.99 0.68
N MET A 190 4.49 -15.99 0.45
CA MET A 190 3.69 -15.38 1.48
C MET A 190 2.41 -14.78 0.89
N CYS A 191 1.44 -14.48 1.74
CA CYS A 191 0.31 -13.66 1.40
C CYS A 191 0.13 -12.51 2.38
N ALA A 192 -0.05 -11.31 1.84
CA ALA A 192 -0.50 -10.15 2.59
C ALA A 192 -2.03 -10.07 2.53
N TYR A 193 -2.68 -10.26 3.68
CA TYR A 193 -4.12 -10.11 3.85
C TYR A 193 -4.39 -8.69 4.33
N LYS A 194 -4.75 -7.79 3.42
CA LYS A 194 -4.96 -6.36 3.68
C LYS A 194 -6.44 -6.07 3.85
N LEU A 195 -6.93 -6.06 5.09
CA LEU A 195 -8.30 -5.68 5.44
C LEU A 195 -8.44 -4.16 5.46
N VAL A 196 -9.15 -3.62 4.47
CA VAL A 196 -9.40 -2.18 4.32
C VAL A 196 -10.83 -1.88 4.76
N THR A 197 -10.96 -0.98 5.73
CA THR A 197 -12.22 -0.39 6.17
C THR A 197 -12.26 1.06 5.74
N VAL A 198 -13.26 1.45 4.95
CA VAL A 198 -13.49 2.85 4.55
C VAL A 198 -14.77 3.35 5.19
N LYS A 199 -14.67 4.50 5.85
CA LYS A 199 -15.79 5.28 6.36
C LYS A 199 -15.78 6.64 5.68
N PHE A 200 -16.86 6.98 4.99
CA PHE A 200 -17.07 8.33 4.47
C PHE A 200 -18.53 8.73 4.66
N LYS A 201 -18.80 9.59 5.65
CA LYS A 201 -20.16 10.03 5.98
C LYS A 201 -20.40 11.44 5.46
N TRP A 202 -20.92 11.51 4.24
CA TRP A 202 -21.39 12.76 3.62
C TRP A 202 -22.69 12.49 2.89
N TRP A 203 -23.71 13.31 3.16
CA TRP A 203 -25.04 13.14 2.57
C TRP A 203 -25.00 13.20 1.04
N GLY A 204 -25.49 12.13 0.39
CA GLY A 204 -25.52 12.01 -1.07
C GLY A 204 -24.23 11.54 -1.74
N LEU A 205 -23.11 11.41 -1.02
CA LEU A 205 -21.80 11.05 -1.60
C LEU A 205 -21.16 9.79 -1.00
N GLN A 206 -21.65 9.30 0.13
CA GLN A 206 -21.10 8.14 0.85
C GLN A 206 -20.71 6.97 -0.06
N THR A 207 -21.68 6.32 -0.70
CA THR A 207 -21.42 5.11 -1.50
C THR A 207 -20.47 5.37 -2.67
N LYS A 208 -20.56 6.54 -3.33
CA LYS A 208 -19.66 6.86 -4.46
C LYS A 208 -18.22 6.98 -3.97
N ILE A 209 -17.99 7.69 -2.86
CA ILE A 209 -16.63 7.93 -2.34
C ILE A 209 -16.03 6.67 -1.72
N GLU A 210 -16.79 5.90 -0.94
CA GLU A 210 -16.29 4.65 -0.35
C GLU A 210 -15.81 3.67 -1.42
N ASN A 211 -16.58 3.52 -2.51
CA ASN A 211 -16.18 2.69 -3.65
C ASN A 211 -14.98 3.27 -4.42
N PHE A 212 -14.94 4.59 -4.60
CA PHE A 212 -13.79 5.25 -5.24
C PHE A 212 -12.50 5.01 -4.45
N ILE A 213 -12.52 5.19 -3.12
CA ILE A 213 -11.35 4.94 -2.27
C ILE A 213 -10.91 3.48 -2.40
N HIS A 214 -11.84 2.51 -2.30
CA HIS A 214 -11.50 1.09 -2.49
C HIS A 214 -10.90 0.77 -3.87
N LYS A 215 -11.33 1.47 -4.93
CA LYS A 215 -10.73 1.34 -6.26
C LYS A 215 -9.28 1.85 -6.26
N GLN A 216 -9.02 3.00 -5.63
CA GLN A 216 -7.67 3.57 -5.51
C GLN A 216 -6.76 2.71 -4.63
N GLU A 217 -7.25 2.19 -3.50
CA GLU A 217 -6.49 1.26 -2.64
C GLU A 217 -6.11 -0.01 -3.42
N LYS A 218 -7.04 -0.58 -4.19
CA LYS A 218 -6.73 -1.72 -5.08
C LYS A 218 -5.62 -1.36 -6.07
N ARG A 219 -5.74 -0.21 -6.74
CA ARG A 219 -4.75 0.29 -7.72
C ARG A 219 -3.37 0.47 -7.08
N ILE A 220 -3.32 1.09 -5.90
CA ILE A 220 -2.09 1.28 -5.11
C ILE A 220 -1.47 -0.07 -4.76
N PHE A 221 -2.25 -1.01 -4.21
CA PHE A 221 -1.74 -2.33 -3.86
C PHE A 221 -1.25 -3.10 -5.09
N THR A 222 -1.94 -3.04 -6.23
CA THR A 222 -1.49 -3.68 -7.46
C THR A 222 -0.14 -3.13 -7.90
N ASN A 223 -0.02 -1.81 -8.05
CA ASN A 223 1.20 -1.18 -8.56
C ASN A 223 2.37 -1.33 -7.57
N PHE A 224 2.12 -1.11 -6.28
CA PHE A 224 3.12 -1.23 -5.23
C PHE A 224 3.76 -2.62 -5.19
N HIS A 225 2.96 -3.69 -5.25
CA HIS A 225 3.49 -5.05 -5.15
C HIS A 225 4.15 -5.53 -6.44
N ARG A 226 3.75 -4.99 -7.59
CA ARG A 226 4.48 -5.18 -8.86
C ARG A 226 5.87 -4.57 -8.80
N GLN A 227 5.95 -3.31 -8.36
CA GLN A 227 7.21 -2.60 -8.13
C GLN A 227 8.08 -3.32 -7.09
N LEU A 228 7.52 -3.72 -5.96
CA LEU A 228 8.23 -4.47 -4.92
C LEU A 228 8.92 -5.71 -5.49
N PHE A 229 8.22 -6.49 -6.33
CA PHE A 229 8.82 -7.67 -6.95
C PHE A 229 9.91 -7.30 -7.97
N CYS A 230 9.65 -6.32 -8.86
CA CYS A 230 10.62 -5.90 -9.87
C CYS A 230 11.86 -5.20 -9.26
N TRP A 231 11.77 -4.70 -8.03
CA TRP A 231 12.89 -4.10 -7.30
C TRP A 231 13.61 -5.09 -6.38
N ILE A 232 13.30 -6.39 -6.44
CA ILE A 232 13.89 -7.40 -5.53
C ILE A 232 15.41 -7.36 -5.50
N ASP A 233 16.08 -7.15 -6.63
CA ASP A 233 17.54 -7.07 -6.68
C ASP A 233 18.10 -5.85 -5.93
N SER A 234 17.30 -4.82 -5.73
CA SER A 234 17.66 -3.61 -4.98
C SER A 234 17.52 -3.78 -3.47
N TRP A 235 16.67 -4.70 -2.98
CA TRP A 235 16.37 -4.80 -1.55
C TRP A 235 16.62 -6.17 -0.90
N VAL A 236 16.72 -7.26 -1.66
CA VAL A 236 16.77 -8.63 -1.10
C VAL A 236 17.99 -8.90 -0.21
N GLU A 237 19.06 -8.14 -0.39
CA GLU A 237 20.29 -8.25 0.42
C GLU A 237 20.40 -7.17 1.50
N LEU A 238 19.41 -6.26 1.61
CA LEU A 238 19.43 -5.21 2.62
C LEU A 238 19.10 -5.78 4.00
N THR A 239 19.78 -5.26 5.01
CA THR A 239 19.44 -5.53 6.41
C THR A 239 18.40 -4.54 6.91
N MET A 240 17.73 -4.85 8.04
CA MET A 240 16.87 -3.87 8.70
C MET A 240 17.63 -2.61 9.13
N GLU A 241 18.94 -2.70 9.43
CA GLU A 241 19.76 -1.53 9.75
C GLU A 241 19.95 -0.63 8.52
N ASP A 242 20.20 -1.22 7.35
CA ASP A 242 20.26 -0.47 6.09
C ASP A 242 18.95 0.25 5.81
N ILE A 243 17.82 -0.43 6.04
CA ILE A 243 16.49 0.17 5.89
C ILE A 243 16.29 1.37 6.81
N ARG A 244 16.71 1.30 8.09
CA ARG A 244 16.59 2.44 9.01
C ARG A 244 17.39 3.65 8.53
N ARG A 245 18.61 3.44 8.05
CA ARG A 245 19.43 4.50 7.45
C ARG A 245 18.74 5.11 6.22
N MET A 246 18.20 4.26 5.34
CA MET A 246 17.47 4.71 4.15
C MET A 246 16.19 5.50 4.49
N GLU A 247 15.45 5.12 5.53
CA GLU A 247 14.26 5.86 5.97
C GLU A 247 14.61 7.28 6.43
N GLU A 248 15.72 7.46 7.16
CA GLU A 248 16.21 8.78 7.59
C GLU A 248 16.62 9.66 6.40
N GLU A 249 17.34 9.09 5.43
CA GLU A 249 17.73 9.77 4.19
C GLU A 249 16.49 10.15 3.37
N THR A 250 15.55 9.19 3.21
CA THR A 250 14.31 9.40 2.47
C THR A 250 13.46 10.50 3.08
N GLN A 251 13.37 10.61 4.41
CA GLN A 251 12.63 11.70 5.06
C GLN A 251 13.16 13.08 4.62
N ARG A 252 14.49 13.24 4.50
CA ARG A 252 15.11 14.50 4.06
C ARG A 252 14.86 14.74 2.57
N GLU A 253 15.06 13.73 1.75
CA GLU A 253 14.85 13.79 0.30
C GLU A 253 13.40 14.15 -0.05
N LEU A 254 12.41 13.55 0.64
CA LEU A 254 10.99 13.84 0.41
C LEU A 254 10.66 15.31 0.69
N GLU A 255 11.19 15.88 1.77
CA GLU A 255 10.96 17.28 2.10
C GLU A 255 11.60 18.23 1.07
N GLU A 256 12.79 17.88 0.56
CA GLU A 256 13.43 18.62 -0.53
C GLU A 256 12.61 18.52 -1.83
N LEU A 257 12.29 17.30 -2.28
CA LEU A 257 11.49 17.05 -3.47
C LEU A 257 10.14 17.78 -3.41
N ARG A 258 9.47 17.76 -2.25
CA ARG A 258 8.20 18.46 -2.05
C ARG A 258 8.35 19.97 -2.25
N LYS A 259 9.46 20.57 -1.81
CA LYS A 259 9.70 22.02 -1.93
C LYS A 259 10.18 22.46 -3.32
N THR A 260 11.03 21.66 -3.97
CA THR A 260 11.79 22.10 -5.15
C THR A 260 11.45 21.32 -6.42
N GLY A 261 10.89 20.11 -6.29
CA GLY A 261 10.57 19.25 -7.42
C GLY A 261 9.31 19.66 -8.17
N LEU A 262 9.13 19.10 -9.37
CA LEU A 262 7.86 19.16 -10.11
C LEU A 262 6.87 18.10 -9.61
N VAL A 263 5.57 18.39 -9.71
CA VAL A 263 4.49 17.42 -9.47
C VAL A 263 4.68 16.20 -10.37
N ARG A 264 4.53 15.00 -9.79
CA ARG A 264 4.82 13.70 -10.43
C ARG A 264 4.01 12.58 -9.80
N GLY A 265 4.08 11.38 -10.36
CA GLY A 265 3.42 10.18 -9.82
C GLY A 265 1.98 10.02 -10.30
N THR A 266 1.24 9.12 -9.66
CA THR A 266 -0.13 8.77 -10.03
C THR A 266 -1.09 9.94 -9.79
N SER A 267 -2.01 10.13 -10.74
CA SER A 267 -3.08 11.13 -10.65
C SER A 267 -4.44 10.49 -10.94
N ALA A 268 -5.43 10.83 -10.11
CA ALA A 268 -6.83 10.50 -10.32
C ALA A 268 -7.63 11.70 -10.87
N ALA A 269 -6.95 12.78 -11.27
CA ALA A 269 -7.60 14.04 -11.69
C ALA A 269 -8.57 13.87 -12.87
N HIS A 270 -8.35 12.87 -13.73
CA HIS A 270 -9.15 12.58 -14.92
C HIS A 270 -10.22 11.51 -14.71
N GLU A 271 -10.32 10.91 -13.52
CA GLU A 271 -11.37 9.94 -13.21
C GLU A 271 -12.70 10.67 -12.89
N GLN A 272 -13.79 10.28 -13.55
CA GLN A 272 -15.14 10.88 -13.42
C GLN A 272 -16.00 10.17 -12.35
#